data_AF-A0A162FAR4-F1
#
_entry.id   AF-A0A162FAR4-F1
#
_cell.length_a   1.000
_cell.length_b   1.000
_cell.length_c   1.000
_cell.angle_alpha   90.00
_cell.angle_beta   90.00
_cell.angle_gamma   90.00
#
_symmetry.space_group_name_H-M   'P 1'
#
loop_
_entity.id
_entity.type
_entity.pdbx_description
1 polymer ?
#
loop_
_entity_poly.entity_id
_entity_poly.type
_entity_poly.pdbx_seq_one_letter_code
_entity_poly.pdbx_strand_id
1 'polypeptide(L)'
;MFQPIEYTVTTIVCLISAVVIQRIFSKEKLRGADQNAIQGIKWFGLAIFVWGLGALFNLITVIGLNWSPTNKILIYFGVVISLANSLCIILSLPSIEHPKKPGIIVRLVQRFSVREFVGLFCGVLGMIIFVFMAASYGNPEISNNFIWIIDIPISILVAISLLYELNKAFVGRQMRFMYLPTFALFVLIIIAVCHRMIPQDKVLQFIDQEFWSVLGSITAISFKFLFILLFSILLYSWKFLSEKEQQQSLVDELNIQKAKLIKEKEQLLIANESHLDTIKTLKIDLKTLKSTTKIELSDRQKEVLGYLVHFGSYKSYTEIAQEMHISTDGFQTHIHQIKKILNISGADGKEQLIAFARANNFLKYTSFDDHA
;
A
#
# COMPACT_ATOMS: atom_id res chain seq x y z
N MET A 1 35.40 -36.71 -17.54
CA MET A 1 33.99 -36.97 -17.91
C MET A 1 32.98 -36.07 -17.17
N PHE A 2 33.17 -35.77 -15.89
CA PHE A 2 32.18 -35.02 -15.09
C PHE A 2 32.17 -33.49 -15.26
N GLN A 3 33.27 -32.88 -15.71
CA GLN A 3 33.35 -31.42 -15.93
C GLN A 3 32.40 -30.89 -17.02
N PRO A 4 32.27 -31.54 -18.20
CA PRO A 4 31.25 -31.18 -19.18
C PRO A 4 29.82 -31.25 -18.64
N ILE A 5 29.51 -32.22 -17.78
CA ILE A 5 28.20 -32.36 -17.13
C ILE A 5 27.97 -31.18 -16.20
N GLU A 6 28.96 -30.83 -15.36
CA GLU A 6 28.89 -29.65 -14.48
C GLU A 6 28.60 -28.37 -15.26
N TYR A 7 29.33 -28.13 -16.36
CA TYR A 7 29.12 -26.94 -17.18
C TYR A 7 27.75 -26.94 -17.84
N THR A 8 27.28 -28.08 -18.34
CA THR A 8 25.97 -28.19 -18.98
C THR A 8 24.85 -27.89 -17.99
N VAL A 9 24.86 -28.57 -16.84
CA VAL A 9 23.84 -28.37 -15.78
C VAL A 9 23.88 -26.94 -15.27
N THR A 10 25.07 -26.41 -14.98
CA THR A 10 25.22 -25.02 -14.49
C THR A 10 24.70 -24.02 -15.52
N THR A 11 25.02 -24.21 -16.80
CA THR A 11 24.55 -23.34 -17.89
C THR A 11 23.03 -23.31 -17.97
N ILE A 12 22.40 -24.49 -18.04
CA ILE A 12 20.94 -24.61 -18.18
C ILE A 12 20.25 -23.99 -16.97
N VAL A 13 20.61 -24.41 -15.76
CA VAL A 13 19.96 -23.95 -14.52
C VAL A 13 20.16 -22.45 -14.34
N CYS A 14 21.39 -21.95 -14.45
CA CYS A 14 21.66 -20.54 -14.19
C CYS A 14 21.04 -19.63 -15.27
N LEU A 15 21.09 -19.98 -16.55
CA LEU A 15 20.50 -19.11 -17.59
C LEU A 15 18.96 -19.10 -17.50
N ILE A 16 18.32 -20.25 -17.27
CA ILE A 16 16.87 -20.30 -17.08
C ILE A 16 16.47 -19.49 -15.83
N SER A 17 17.15 -19.72 -14.70
CA SER A 17 16.88 -18.96 -13.48
C SER A 17 17.12 -17.47 -13.66
N ALA A 18 18.17 -17.05 -14.38
CA ALA A 18 18.42 -15.64 -14.67
C ALA A 18 17.27 -15.00 -15.47
N VAL A 19 16.71 -15.70 -16.46
CA VAL A 19 15.53 -15.22 -17.21
C VAL A 19 14.30 -15.09 -16.31
N VAL A 20 14.08 -16.06 -15.42
CA VAL A 20 12.97 -15.99 -14.45
C VAL A 20 13.12 -14.80 -13.51
N ILE A 21 14.31 -14.60 -12.93
CA ILE A 21 14.60 -13.46 -12.06
C ILE A 21 14.49 -12.13 -12.82
N GLN A 22 14.91 -12.08 -14.08
CA GLN A 22 14.75 -10.90 -14.93
C GLN A 22 13.27 -10.54 -15.17
N ARG A 23 12.40 -11.55 -15.35
CA ARG A 23 10.95 -11.30 -15.43
C ARG A 23 10.38 -10.77 -14.12
N ILE A 24 10.84 -11.31 -12.98
CA ILE A 24 10.45 -10.81 -11.65
C ILE A 24 10.90 -9.36 -11.48
N PHE A 25 12.15 -9.03 -11.83
CA PHE A 25 12.68 -7.68 -11.81
C PHE A 25 11.82 -6.69 -12.61
N SER A 26 11.49 -7.01 -13.87
CA SER A 26 10.65 -6.15 -14.70
C SER A 26 9.26 -5.94 -14.10
N LYS A 27 8.67 -7.00 -13.53
CA LYS A 27 7.35 -6.94 -12.92
C LYS A 27 7.34 -6.09 -11.65
N GLU A 28 8.33 -6.25 -10.77
CA GLU A 28 8.43 -5.48 -9.53
C GLU A 28 8.79 -4.01 -9.79
N LYS A 29 9.58 -3.73 -10.84
CA LYS A 29 9.85 -2.37 -11.30
C LYS A 29 8.57 -1.66 -11.78
N LEU A 30 7.69 -2.34 -12.51
CA LEU A 30 6.41 -1.78 -12.98
C LEU A 30 5.42 -1.53 -11.83
N ARG A 31 5.53 -2.27 -10.73
CA ARG A 31 4.66 -2.16 -9.56
C ARG A 31 5.06 -1.02 -8.61
N GLY A 32 6.21 -0.39 -8.84
CA GLY A 32 6.72 0.67 -7.96
C GLY A 32 7.19 0.14 -6.60
N ALA A 33 7.71 -1.10 -6.55
CA ALA A 33 8.33 -1.65 -5.35
C ALA A 33 9.53 -0.80 -4.88
N ASP A 34 9.97 -1.00 -3.64
CA ASP A 34 11.10 -0.26 -3.07
C ASP A 34 12.35 -0.34 -3.95
N GLN A 35 13.06 0.78 -4.09
CA GLN A 35 14.22 0.88 -4.96
C GLN A 35 15.36 -0.02 -4.50
N ASN A 36 15.55 -0.21 -3.19
CA ASN A 36 16.60 -1.09 -2.68
C ASN A 36 16.28 -2.55 -2.99
N ALA A 37 15.03 -2.97 -2.82
CA ALA A 37 14.58 -4.32 -3.20
C ALA A 37 14.77 -4.59 -4.70
N ILE A 38 14.38 -3.64 -5.57
CA ILE A 38 14.57 -3.73 -7.03
C ILE A 38 16.05 -3.88 -7.40
N GLN A 39 16.93 -3.08 -6.77
CA GLN A 39 18.38 -3.19 -6.99
C GLN A 39 18.92 -4.56 -6.55
N GLY A 40 18.42 -5.10 -5.44
CA GLY A 40 18.80 -6.44 -4.96
C GLY A 40 18.47 -7.54 -5.95
N ILE A 41 17.24 -7.53 -6.48
CA ILE A 41 16.79 -8.49 -7.49
C ILE A 41 17.67 -8.38 -8.75
N LYS A 42 18.02 -7.16 -9.17
CA LYS A 42 18.91 -6.93 -10.32
C LYS A 42 20.29 -7.56 -10.10
N TRP A 43 20.96 -7.24 -8.99
CA TRP A 43 22.31 -7.73 -8.71
C TRP A 43 22.35 -9.23 -8.50
N PHE A 44 21.33 -9.80 -7.85
CA PHE A 44 21.19 -11.23 -7.71
C PHE A 44 20.97 -11.93 -9.06
N GLY A 45 20.07 -11.42 -9.90
CA GLY A 45 19.87 -11.95 -11.26
C GLY A 45 21.14 -11.88 -12.11
N LEU A 46 21.92 -10.81 -11.97
CA LEU A 46 23.21 -10.65 -12.64
C LEU A 46 24.26 -11.64 -12.11
N ALA A 47 24.27 -11.93 -10.80
CA ALA A 47 25.15 -12.94 -10.21
C ALA A 47 24.90 -14.33 -10.82
N ILE A 48 23.63 -14.76 -10.92
CA ILE A 48 23.26 -16.03 -11.56
C ILE A 48 23.64 -16.00 -13.04
N PHE A 49 23.34 -14.90 -13.74
CA PHE A 49 23.64 -14.77 -15.17
C PHE A 49 25.13 -14.92 -15.47
N VAL A 50 25.99 -14.29 -14.67
CA VAL A 50 27.46 -14.38 -14.80
C VAL A 50 27.94 -15.82 -14.65
N TRP A 51 27.40 -16.60 -13.69
CA TRP A 51 27.71 -18.03 -13.57
C TRP A 51 27.24 -18.82 -14.79
N GLY A 52 26.03 -18.56 -15.29
CA GLY A 52 25.51 -19.22 -16.48
C GLY A 52 26.33 -18.94 -17.74
N LEU A 53 26.72 -17.68 -17.94
CA LEU A 53 27.54 -17.26 -19.08
C LEU A 53 28.96 -17.83 -19.00
N GLY A 54 29.56 -17.85 -17.80
CA GLY A 54 30.87 -18.46 -17.61
C GLY A 54 30.87 -19.97 -17.84
N ALA A 55 29.83 -20.68 -17.39
CA ALA A 55 29.67 -22.10 -17.66
C ALA A 55 29.44 -22.39 -19.15
N LEU A 56 28.65 -21.55 -19.84
CA LEU A 56 28.43 -21.65 -21.29
C LEU A 56 29.73 -21.46 -22.06
N PHE A 57 30.53 -20.45 -21.69
CA PHE A 57 31.83 -20.21 -22.30
C PHE A 57 32.75 -21.43 -22.13
N ASN A 58 32.88 -21.94 -20.91
CA ASN A 58 33.69 -23.13 -20.63
C ASN A 58 33.20 -24.36 -21.43
N LEU A 59 31.88 -24.52 -21.56
CA LEU A 59 31.29 -25.59 -22.35
C LEU A 59 31.66 -25.47 -23.84
N ILE A 60 31.54 -24.29 -24.42
CA ILE A 60 31.90 -24.03 -25.83
C ILE A 60 33.40 -24.26 -26.06
N THR A 61 34.26 -23.78 -25.16
CA THR A 61 35.71 -23.92 -25.33
C THR A 61 36.19 -25.36 -25.11
N VAL A 62 35.65 -26.07 -24.12
CA VAL A 62 36.10 -27.44 -23.80
C VAL A 62 35.50 -28.46 -24.77
N ILE A 63 34.20 -28.35 -25.10
CA ILE A 63 33.52 -29.31 -25.99
C ILE A 63 33.60 -28.88 -27.45
N GLY A 64 33.39 -27.60 -27.74
CA GLY A 64 33.37 -27.09 -29.12
C GLY A 64 34.77 -26.89 -29.72
N LEU A 65 35.73 -26.39 -28.92
CA LEU A 65 37.10 -26.12 -29.38
C LEU A 65 38.13 -27.17 -28.89
N ASN A 66 37.70 -28.20 -28.17
CA ASN A 66 38.56 -29.23 -27.57
C ASN A 66 39.72 -28.68 -26.73
N TRP A 67 39.52 -27.55 -26.03
CA TRP A 67 40.54 -27.02 -25.14
C TRP A 67 40.67 -27.89 -23.89
N SER A 68 41.91 -28.04 -23.40
CA SER A 68 42.15 -28.68 -22.11
C SER A 68 41.46 -27.88 -20.99
N PRO A 69 40.74 -28.54 -20.06
CA PRO A 69 40.13 -27.88 -18.89
C PRO A 69 41.16 -27.18 -17.98
N THR A 70 42.43 -27.55 -18.09
CA THR A 70 43.54 -26.97 -17.31
C THR A 70 44.25 -25.81 -18.01
N ASN A 71 43.74 -25.36 -19.16
CA ASN A 71 44.31 -24.24 -19.90
C ASN A 71 44.30 -22.96 -19.04
N LYS A 72 45.46 -22.29 -18.94
CA LYS A 72 45.65 -21.06 -18.15
C LYS A 72 44.60 -19.99 -18.49
N ILE A 73 44.29 -19.79 -19.77
CA ILE A 73 43.32 -18.78 -20.23
C ILE A 73 41.92 -19.09 -19.67
N LEU A 74 41.53 -20.36 -19.68
CA LEU A 74 40.23 -20.82 -19.19
C LEU A 74 40.14 -20.65 -17.66
N ILE A 75 41.23 -20.89 -16.94
CA ILE A 75 41.32 -20.68 -15.49
C ILE A 75 41.25 -19.19 -15.14
N TYR A 76 41.99 -18.32 -15.84
CA TYR A 76 41.91 -16.87 -15.65
C TYR A 76 40.50 -16.33 -15.91
N PHE A 77 39.87 -16.78 -17.00
CA PHE A 77 38.48 -16.42 -17.28
C PHE A 77 37.53 -16.92 -16.19
N GLY A 78 37.72 -18.16 -15.72
CA GLY A 78 36.97 -18.74 -14.61
C GLY A 78 37.08 -17.92 -13.32
N VAL A 79 38.29 -17.45 -12.97
CA VAL A 79 38.52 -16.56 -11.83
C VAL A 79 37.79 -15.23 -12.02
N VAL A 80 37.88 -14.60 -13.20
CA VAL A 80 37.15 -13.35 -13.49
C VAL A 80 35.64 -13.53 -13.31
N ILE A 81 35.07 -14.62 -13.82
CA ILE A 81 33.64 -14.94 -13.67
C ILE A 81 33.28 -15.15 -12.18
N SER A 82 34.10 -15.87 -11.43
CA SER A 82 33.85 -16.14 -10.00
C SER A 82 33.85 -14.85 -9.17
N LEU A 83 34.81 -13.97 -9.44
CA LEU A 83 34.95 -12.67 -8.78
C LEU A 83 33.83 -11.71 -9.16
N ALA A 84 33.45 -11.66 -10.44
CA ALA A 84 32.32 -10.88 -10.91
C ALA A 84 31.01 -11.36 -10.25
N ASN A 85 30.83 -12.67 -10.10
CA ASN A 85 29.70 -13.22 -9.35
C ASN A 85 29.73 -12.78 -7.88
N SER A 86 30.86 -12.90 -7.20
CA SER A 86 31.02 -12.49 -5.80
C SER A 86 30.70 -11.01 -5.59
N LEU A 87 31.13 -10.13 -6.51
CA LEU A 87 30.77 -8.72 -6.50
C LEU A 87 29.25 -8.51 -6.59
N CYS A 88 28.59 -9.21 -7.51
CA CYS A 88 27.14 -9.10 -7.68
C CYS A 88 26.39 -9.62 -6.44
N ILE A 89 26.87 -10.70 -5.82
CA ILE A 89 26.30 -11.18 -4.56
C ILE A 89 26.45 -10.11 -3.48
N ILE A 90 27.64 -9.55 -3.28
CA ILE A 90 27.91 -8.51 -2.28
C ILE A 90 26.99 -7.29 -2.48
N LEU A 91 26.82 -6.85 -3.73
CA LEU A 91 25.93 -5.74 -4.07
C LEU A 91 24.44 -6.05 -3.88
N SER A 92 24.06 -7.33 -3.85
CA SER A 92 22.68 -7.75 -3.56
C SER A 92 22.36 -7.82 -2.06
N LEU A 93 23.37 -7.96 -1.19
CA LEU A 93 23.17 -8.15 0.26
C LEU A 93 22.46 -6.98 0.96
N PRO A 94 22.74 -5.69 0.66
CA PRO A 94 22.06 -4.57 1.30
C PRO A 94 20.54 -4.57 1.09
N SER A 95 20.05 -5.22 0.05
CA SER A 95 18.63 -5.33 -0.27
C SER A 95 17.92 -6.42 0.53
N ILE A 96 18.65 -7.20 1.34
CA ILE A 96 18.06 -8.21 2.22
C ILE A 96 17.60 -7.51 3.51
N GLU A 97 16.30 -7.25 3.60
CA GLU A 97 15.70 -6.63 4.78
C GLU A 97 15.62 -7.61 5.96
N HIS A 98 16.10 -7.17 7.12
CA HIS A 98 15.96 -7.85 8.41
C HIS A 98 16.02 -6.84 9.57
N PRO A 99 15.42 -7.15 10.73
CA PRO A 99 15.32 -6.20 11.85
C PRO A 99 16.62 -6.02 12.65
N LYS A 100 17.70 -6.75 12.33
CA LYS A 100 18.94 -6.76 13.10
C LYS A 100 19.98 -5.84 12.45
N LYS A 101 21.02 -5.47 13.21
CA LYS A 101 22.12 -4.66 12.65
C LYS A 101 22.79 -5.41 11.47
N PRO A 102 22.99 -4.73 10.32
CA PRO A 102 23.63 -5.33 9.16
C PRO A 102 25.08 -5.73 9.47
N GLY A 103 25.55 -6.78 8.80
CA GLY A 103 26.93 -7.25 8.89
C GLY A 103 27.94 -6.18 8.48
N ILE A 104 29.22 -6.39 8.80
CA ILE A 104 30.31 -5.45 8.49
C ILE A 104 30.37 -5.17 6.98
N ILE A 105 30.22 -6.21 6.16
CA ILE A 105 30.32 -6.10 4.70
C ILE A 105 29.13 -5.34 4.11
N VAL A 106 27.92 -5.59 4.59
CA VAL A 106 26.73 -4.83 4.18
C VAL A 106 26.88 -3.35 4.56
N ARG A 107 27.37 -3.05 5.76
CA ARG A 107 27.65 -1.66 6.18
C ARG A 107 28.74 -0.99 5.33
N LEU A 108 29.75 -1.74 4.92
CA LEU A 108 30.79 -1.24 4.03
C LEU A 108 30.20 -0.88 2.66
N VAL A 109 29.40 -1.77 2.06
CA VAL A 109 28.74 -1.53 0.77
C VAL A 109 27.78 -0.33 0.85
N GLN A 110 27.00 -0.22 1.93
CA GLN A 110 26.07 0.89 2.14
C GLN A 110 26.77 2.25 2.32
N ARG A 111 28.04 2.25 2.75
CA ARG A 111 28.82 3.49 2.94
C ARG A 111 29.32 4.09 1.63
N PHE A 112 29.46 3.27 0.58
CA PHE A 112 29.93 3.70 -0.72
C PHE A 112 28.77 3.75 -1.72
N SER A 113 28.86 4.62 -2.72
CA SER A 113 28.00 4.46 -3.88
C SER A 113 28.36 3.18 -4.63
N VAL A 114 27.39 2.59 -5.35
CA VAL A 114 27.62 1.40 -6.18
C VAL A 114 28.82 1.58 -7.11
N ARG A 115 28.97 2.77 -7.72
CA ARG A 115 30.06 3.08 -8.64
C ARG A 115 31.42 3.11 -7.94
N GLU A 116 31.51 3.72 -6.76
CA GLU A 116 32.73 3.77 -5.97
C GLU A 116 33.13 2.39 -5.47
N PHE A 117 32.17 1.61 -4.97
CA PHE A 117 32.44 0.26 -4.49
C PHE A 117 32.94 -0.66 -5.61
N VAL A 118 32.31 -0.62 -6.78
CA VAL A 118 32.76 -1.36 -7.97
C VAL A 118 34.16 -0.89 -8.39
N GLY A 119 34.42 0.42 -8.40
CA GLY A 119 35.75 0.96 -8.72
C GLY A 119 36.83 0.47 -7.74
N LEU A 120 36.55 0.49 -6.44
CA LEU A 120 37.46 0.00 -5.40
C LEU A 120 37.69 -1.51 -5.53
N PHE A 121 36.63 -2.30 -5.72
CA PHE A 121 36.72 -3.75 -5.90
C PHE A 121 37.55 -4.12 -7.14
N CYS A 122 37.29 -3.47 -8.28
CA CYS A 122 38.07 -3.64 -9.50
C CYS A 122 39.53 -3.19 -9.33
N GLY A 123 39.79 -2.12 -8.59
CA GLY A 123 41.15 -1.66 -8.29
C GLY A 123 41.95 -2.68 -7.46
N VAL A 124 41.34 -3.19 -6.39
CA VAL A 124 41.95 -4.24 -5.54
C VAL A 124 42.20 -5.52 -6.35
N LEU A 125 41.22 -5.94 -7.16
CA LEU A 125 41.39 -7.09 -8.05
C LEU A 125 42.48 -6.89 -9.09
N GLY A 126 42.57 -5.71 -9.70
CA GLY A 126 43.62 -5.38 -10.65
C GLY A 126 45.02 -5.52 -10.02
N MET A 127 45.19 -5.05 -8.79
CA MET A 127 46.45 -5.24 -8.05
C MET A 127 46.75 -6.72 -7.78
N ILE A 128 45.77 -7.49 -7.31
CA ILE A 128 45.96 -8.92 -7.01
C ILE A 128 46.28 -9.71 -8.29
N ILE A 129 45.53 -9.48 -9.36
CA ILE A 129 45.75 -10.11 -10.68
C ILE A 129 47.14 -9.78 -11.20
N PHE A 130 47.58 -8.52 -11.08
CA PHE A 130 48.93 -8.11 -11.49
C PHE A 130 50.02 -8.87 -10.73
N VAL A 131 49.92 -8.95 -9.39
CA VAL A 131 50.87 -9.69 -8.56
C VAL A 131 50.92 -11.18 -8.95
N PHE A 132 49.76 -11.80 -9.16
CA PHE A 132 49.71 -13.22 -9.54
C PHE A 132 50.18 -13.48 -10.98
N MET A 133 49.90 -12.59 -11.94
CA MET A 133 50.46 -12.71 -13.29
C MET A 133 51.99 -12.57 -13.23
N ALA A 134 52.51 -11.56 -12.53
CA ALA A 134 53.95 -11.37 -12.40
C ALA A 134 54.64 -12.59 -11.75
N ALA A 135 54.04 -13.15 -10.69
CA ALA A 135 54.55 -14.36 -10.03
C ALA A 135 54.44 -15.62 -10.89
N SER A 136 53.35 -15.78 -11.66
CA SER A 136 53.12 -16.96 -12.50
C SER A 136 53.97 -16.97 -13.78
N TYR A 137 54.25 -15.81 -14.37
CA TYR A 137 55.18 -15.72 -15.51
C TYR A 137 56.64 -15.92 -15.09
N GLY A 138 56.99 -15.63 -13.84
CA GLY A 138 58.35 -15.81 -13.31
C GLY A 138 58.71 -17.24 -12.89
N ASN A 139 57.73 -18.16 -12.75
CA ASN A 139 57.98 -19.53 -12.30
C ASN A 139 57.09 -20.55 -13.04
N PRO A 140 57.62 -21.31 -14.02
CA PRO A 140 56.85 -22.29 -14.79
C PRO A 140 56.45 -23.53 -13.98
N GLU A 141 57.04 -23.77 -12.81
CA GLU A 141 56.70 -24.92 -11.94
C GLU A 141 55.42 -24.72 -11.11
N ILE A 142 54.83 -23.51 -11.11
CA ILE A 142 53.60 -23.23 -10.38
C ILE A 142 52.43 -23.88 -11.13
N SER A 143 51.77 -24.85 -10.49
CA SER A 143 50.54 -25.47 -11.00
C SER A 143 49.48 -24.40 -11.29
N ASN A 144 48.81 -24.51 -12.44
CA ASN A 144 47.75 -23.58 -12.84
C ASN A 144 46.62 -23.48 -11.80
N ASN A 145 46.47 -24.48 -10.93
CA ASN A 145 45.48 -24.47 -9.84
C ASN A 145 45.78 -23.40 -8.78
N PHE A 146 47.03 -22.93 -8.66
CA PHE A 146 47.37 -21.82 -7.76
C PHE A 146 46.70 -20.50 -8.16
N ILE A 147 46.28 -20.34 -9.41
CA ILE A 147 45.56 -19.14 -9.88
C ILE A 147 44.22 -18.99 -9.14
N TRP A 148 43.60 -20.09 -8.71
CA TRP A 148 42.35 -20.07 -7.94
C TRP A 148 42.50 -19.46 -6.54
N ILE A 149 43.71 -19.31 -6.00
CA ILE A 149 43.96 -18.71 -4.67
C ILE A 149 43.44 -17.27 -4.62
N ILE A 150 43.43 -16.55 -5.74
CA ILE A 150 42.90 -15.18 -5.84
C ILE A 150 41.44 -15.10 -5.37
N ASP A 151 40.64 -16.13 -5.70
CA ASP A 151 39.20 -16.15 -5.45
C ASP A 151 38.84 -16.58 -4.02
N ILE A 152 39.72 -17.33 -3.34
CA ILE A 152 39.43 -17.97 -2.05
C ILE A 152 39.02 -16.96 -0.97
N PRO A 153 39.81 -15.90 -0.67
CA PRO A 153 39.46 -15.00 0.42
C PRO A 153 38.14 -14.27 0.18
N ILE A 154 37.88 -13.92 -1.09
CA ILE A 154 36.66 -13.22 -1.50
C ILE A 154 35.46 -14.17 -1.39
N SER A 155 35.58 -15.39 -1.91
CA SER A 155 34.53 -16.42 -1.82
C SER A 155 34.18 -16.77 -0.38
N ILE A 156 35.17 -16.91 0.52
CA ILE A 156 34.93 -17.15 1.96
C ILE A 156 34.22 -15.96 2.60
N LEU A 157 34.67 -14.74 2.32
CA LEU A 157 34.06 -13.52 2.82
C LEU A 157 32.58 -13.41 2.38
N VAL A 158 32.30 -13.74 1.13
CA VAL A 158 30.93 -13.80 0.58
C VAL A 158 30.12 -14.89 1.28
N ALA A 159 30.67 -16.10 1.45
CA ALA A 159 29.98 -17.21 2.10
C ALA A 159 29.59 -16.88 3.55
N ILE A 160 30.51 -16.27 4.31
CA ILE A 160 30.25 -15.81 5.68
C ILE A 160 29.16 -14.72 5.68
N SER A 161 29.23 -13.77 4.75
CA SER A 161 28.24 -12.70 4.64
C SER A 161 26.85 -13.24 4.35
N LEU A 162 26.75 -14.18 3.41
CA LEU A 162 25.51 -14.87 3.08
C LEU A 162 24.96 -15.62 4.29
N LEU A 163 25.80 -16.37 5.01
CA LEU A 163 25.38 -17.10 6.21
C LEU A 163 24.75 -16.16 7.24
N TYR A 164 25.38 -15.02 7.52
CA TYR A 164 24.86 -14.07 8.50
C TYR A 164 23.59 -13.36 8.01
N GLU A 165 23.59 -12.82 6.79
CA GLU A 165 22.48 -11.98 6.31
C GLU A 165 21.24 -12.82 5.96
N LEU A 166 21.40 -13.99 5.33
CA LEU A 166 20.27 -14.89 5.07
C LEU A 166 19.68 -15.42 6.38
N ASN A 167 20.52 -15.85 7.33
CA ASN A 167 20.03 -16.36 8.61
C ASN A 167 19.28 -15.26 9.41
N LYS A 168 19.80 -14.03 9.45
CA LYS A 168 19.09 -12.90 10.08
C LYS A 168 17.74 -12.65 9.40
N ALA A 169 17.68 -12.66 8.08
CA ALA A 169 16.45 -12.47 7.33
C ALA A 169 15.43 -13.58 7.59
N PHE A 170 15.83 -14.84 7.53
CA PHE A 170 14.91 -15.95 7.79
C PHE A 170 14.43 -15.98 9.25
N VAL A 171 15.31 -15.72 10.22
CA VAL A 171 14.92 -15.62 11.63
C VAL A 171 13.97 -14.45 11.87
N GLY A 172 14.22 -13.29 11.25
CA GLY A 172 13.33 -12.13 11.31
C GLY A 172 11.92 -12.44 10.78
N ARG A 173 11.80 -13.41 9.86
CA ARG A 173 10.55 -13.84 9.23
C ARG A 173 9.94 -15.10 9.87
N GLN A 174 10.40 -15.48 11.07
CA GLN A 174 9.97 -16.70 11.79
C GLN A 174 10.25 -18.02 11.04
N MET A 175 11.13 -18.04 10.04
CA MET A 175 11.52 -19.24 9.29
C MET A 175 12.78 -19.89 9.87
N ARG A 176 12.75 -20.26 11.15
CA ARG A 176 13.93 -20.79 11.87
C ARG A 176 14.53 -22.05 11.26
N PHE A 177 13.72 -22.88 10.58
CA PHE A 177 14.17 -24.10 9.89
C PHE A 177 15.14 -23.81 8.73
N MET A 178 15.14 -22.58 8.20
CA MET A 178 16.04 -22.18 7.11
C MET A 178 17.49 -22.02 7.53
N TYR A 179 17.79 -22.09 8.84
CA TYR A 179 19.17 -22.13 9.34
C TYR A 179 19.95 -23.29 8.73
N LEU A 180 19.38 -24.50 8.69
CA LEU A 180 20.07 -25.70 8.20
C LEU A 180 20.41 -25.61 6.71
N PRO A 181 19.48 -25.26 5.80
CA PRO A 181 19.80 -24.96 4.41
C PRO A 181 20.85 -23.84 4.24
N THR A 182 20.80 -22.78 5.06
CA THR A 182 21.78 -21.68 4.97
C THR A 182 23.17 -22.11 5.42
N PHE A 183 23.26 -22.92 6.48
CA PHE A 183 24.52 -23.50 6.94
C PHE A 183 25.07 -24.53 5.96
N ALA A 184 24.20 -25.37 5.36
CA ALA A 184 24.59 -26.29 4.30
C ALA A 184 25.16 -25.55 3.10
N LEU A 185 24.55 -24.42 2.69
CA LEU A 185 25.09 -23.56 1.64
C LEU A 185 26.52 -23.10 1.96
N PHE A 186 26.74 -22.60 3.18
CA PHE A 186 28.06 -22.17 3.63
C PHE A 186 29.09 -23.31 3.54
N VAL A 187 28.77 -24.48 4.09
CA VAL A 187 29.66 -25.65 4.07
C VAL A 187 29.96 -26.10 2.63
N LEU A 188 28.94 -26.16 1.76
CA LEU A 188 29.13 -26.54 0.37
C LEU A 188 30.02 -25.56 -0.40
N ILE A 189 29.93 -24.25 -0.13
CA ILE A 189 30.84 -23.26 -0.72
C ILE A 189 32.28 -23.53 -0.26
N ILE A 190 32.51 -23.75 1.04
CA ILE A 190 33.85 -24.05 1.57
C ILE A 190 34.41 -25.31 0.90
N ILE A 191 33.64 -26.40 0.83
CA ILE A 191 34.09 -27.64 0.19
C ILE A 191 34.40 -27.41 -1.30
N ALA A 192 33.54 -26.69 -2.03
CA ALA A 192 33.76 -26.41 -3.45
C ALA A 192 35.01 -25.56 -3.70
N VAL A 193 35.27 -24.57 -2.84
CA VAL A 193 36.47 -23.71 -2.92
C VAL A 193 37.73 -24.51 -2.58
N CYS A 194 37.69 -25.35 -1.54
CA CYS A 194 38.81 -26.24 -1.19
C CYS A 194 39.09 -27.26 -2.29
N HIS A 195 38.06 -27.82 -2.93
CA HIS A 195 38.20 -28.79 -4.02
C HIS A 195 38.99 -28.22 -5.21
N ARG A 196 38.73 -26.96 -5.58
CA ARG A 196 39.46 -26.27 -6.67
C ARG A 196 40.94 -26.03 -6.39
N MET A 197 41.32 -25.95 -5.11
CA MET A 197 42.70 -25.65 -4.71
C MET A 197 43.62 -26.86 -4.83
N ILE A 198 43.12 -28.06 -4.49
CA ILE A 198 43.99 -29.22 -4.32
C ILE A 198 44.34 -29.81 -5.70
N PRO A 199 45.62 -29.84 -6.10
CA PRO A 199 46.04 -30.48 -7.34
C PRO A 199 45.63 -31.95 -7.33
N GLN A 200 45.04 -32.42 -8.43
CA GLN A 200 44.57 -33.81 -8.56
C GLN A 200 45.70 -34.80 -8.25
N ASP A 201 46.92 -34.45 -8.66
CA ASP A 201 48.14 -35.26 -8.51
C ASP A 201 48.51 -35.55 -7.03
N LYS A 202 48.13 -34.67 -6.10
CA LYS A 202 48.39 -34.86 -4.65
C LYS A 202 47.28 -35.63 -3.94
N VAL A 203 46.09 -35.71 -4.52
CA VAL A 203 44.93 -36.39 -3.94
C VAL A 203 44.96 -37.89 -4.22
N LEU A 204 45.56 -38.29 -5.34
CA LEU A 204 45.74 -39.69 -5.74
C LEU A 204 46.42 -40.57 -4.68
N GLN A 205 47.15 -39.97 -3.73
CA GLN A 205 47.78 -40.68 -2.62
C GLN A 205 46.80 -41.09 -1.50
N PHE A 206 45.62 -40.48 -1.43
CA PHE A 206 44.67 -40.64 -0.31
C PHE A 206 43.26 -41.02 -0.77
N ILE A 207 42.83 -40.59 -1.96
CA ILE A 207 41.46 -40.74 -2.45
C ILE A 207 41.51 -41.06 -3.95
N ASP A 208 40.59 -41.92 -4.39
CA ASP A 208 40.40 -42.24 -5.80
C ASP A 208 40.04 -40.99 -6.64
N GLN A 209 40.60 -40.91 -7.85
CA GLN A 209 40.47 -39.75 -8.74
C GLN A 209 39.02 -39.54 -9.19
N GLU A 210 38.31 -40.64 -9.44
CA GLU A 210 36.92 -40.58 -9.89
C GLU A 210 36.04 -40.04 -8.77
N PHE A 211 36.18 -40.57 -7.56
CA PHE A 211 35.47 -40.08 -6.38
C PHE A 211 35.74 -38.60 -6.12
N TRP A 212 37.01 -38.16 -6.17
CA TRP A 212 37.36 -36.75 -5.97
C TRP A 212 36.74 -35.84 -7.04
N SER A 213 36.75 -36.26 -8.30
CA SER A 213 36.11 -35.50 -9.40
C SER A 213 34.59 -35.42 -9.24
N VAL A 214 33.94 -36.51 -8.82
CA VAL A 214 32.49 -36.57 -8.61
C VAL A 214 32.09 -35.69 -7.44
N LEU A 215 32.80 -35.78 -6.31
CA LEU A 215 32.54 -34.97 -5.12
C LEU A 215 32.61 -33.47 -5.44
N GLY A 216 33.63 -33.04 -6.18
CA GLY A 216 33.78 -31.65 -6.60
C GLY A 216 32.61 -31.18 -7.47
N SER A 217 32.27 -31.96 -8.50
CA SER A 217 31.19 -31.63 -9.43
C SER A 217 29.82 -31.55 -8.73
N ILE A 218 29.50 -32.54 -7.89
CA ILE A 218 28.24 -32.58 -7.13
C ILE A 218 28.18 -31.40 -6.16
N THR A 219 29.26 -31.13 -5.42
CA THR A 219 29.29 -30.01 -4.47
C THR A 219 29.11 -28.69 -5.20
N ALA A 220 29.80 -28.51 -6.33
CA ALA A 220 29.75 -27.32 -7.15
C ALA A 220 28.38 -27.05 -7.75
N ILE A 221 27.63 -28.08 -8.14
CA ILE A 221 26.25 -27.95 -8.63
C ILE A 221 25.31 -27.68 -7.44
N SER A 222 25.45 -28.43 -6.36
CA SER A 222 24.55 -28.40 -5.20
C SER A 222 24.52 -27.04 -4.54
N PHE A 223 25.67 -26.39 -4.31
CA PHE A 223 25.67 -25.07 -3.68
C PHE A 223 25.00 -24.02 -4.57
N LYS A 224 25.20 -24.05 -5.90
CA LYS A 224 24.58 -23.10 -6.84
C LYS A 224 23.06 -23.27 -6.83
N PHE A 225 22.58 -24.51 -6.86
CA PHE A 225 21.15 -24.81 -6.79
C PHE A 225 20.55 -24.35 -5.46
N LEU A 226 21.20 -24.70 -4.34
CA LEU A 226 20.76 -24.32 -3.01
C LEU A 226 20.76 -22.79 -2.83
N PHE A 227 21.76 -22.10 -3.38
CA PHE A 227 21.81 -20.63 -3.39
C PHE A 227 20.63 -20.02 -4.14
N ILE A 228 20.35 -20.50 -5.36
CA ILE A 228 19.20 -20.03 -6.16
C ILE A 228 17.89 -20.30 -5.42
N LEU A 229 17.74 -21.48 -4.82
CA LEU A 229 16.55 -21.87 -4.08
C LEU A 229 16.33 -20.96 -2.86
N LEU A 230 17.36 -20.78 -2.03
CA LEU A 230 17.28 -19.96 -0.82
C LEU A 230 16.89 -18.52 -1.13
N PHE A 231 17.49 -17.94 -2.16
CA PHE A 231 17.18 -16.58 -2.54
C PHE A 231 15.79 -16.47 -3.20
N SER A 232 15.37 -17.46 -3.97
CA SER A 232 14.01 -17.52 -4.52
C SER A 232 12.96 -17.59 -3.39
N ILE A 233 13.22 -18.39 -2.36
CA ILE A 233 12.39 -18.44 -1.15
C ILE A 233 12.39 -17.08 -0.44
N LEU A 234 13.55 -16.43 -0.33
CA LEU A 234 13.66 -15.11 0.30
C LEU A 234 12.85 -14.04 -0.46
N LEU A 235 12.89 -14.04 -1.80
CA LEU A 235 12.09 -13.14 -2.63
C LEU A 235 10.59 -13.42 -2.49
N TYR A 236 10.18 -14.69 -2.55
CA TYR A 236 8.77 -15.06 -2.45
C TYR A 236 8.21 -14.81 -1.03
N SER A 237 8.99 -15.15 -0.01
CA SER A 237 8.66 -14.89 1.38
C SER A 237 8.46 -13.40 1.63
N TRP A 238 9.31 -12.55 1.06
CA TRP A 238 9.16 -11.10 1.18
C TRP A 238 7.84 -10.62 0.58
N LYS A 239 7.52 -11.09 -0.63
CA LYS A 239 6.25 -10.76 -1.28
C LYS A 239 5.03 -11.19 -0.45
N PHE A 240 5.08 -12.36 0.17
CA PHE A 240 4.00 -12.84 1.03
C PHE A 240 3.82 -11.96 2.27
N LEU A 241 4.93 -11.54 2.89
CA LEU A 241 4.92 -10.63 4.04
C LEU A 241 4.40 -9.24 3.65
N SER A 242 4.87 -8.67 2.55
CA SER A 242 4.43 -7.36 2.09
C SER A 242 2.93 -7.34 1.72
N GLU A 243 2.44 -8.38 1.05
CA GLU A 243 1.00 -8.49 0.72
C GLU A 243 0.15 -8.60 2.01
N LYS A 244 0.64 -9.32 3.02
CA LYS A 244 -0.05 -9.43 4.31
C LYS A 244 -0.05 -8.11 5.09
N GLU A 245 1.08 -7.39 5.13
CA GLU A 245 1.17 -6.07 5.77
C GLU A 245 0.26 -5.05 5.09
N GLN A 246 0.21 -5.03 3.76
CA GLN A 246 -0.68 -4.16 3.01
C GLN A 246 -2.16 -4.48 3.30
N GLN A 247 -2.53 -5.76 3.35
CA GLN A 247 -3.88 -6.18 3.74
C GLN A 247 -4.22 -5.75 5.17
N GLN A 248 -3.29 -5.90 6.11
CA GLN A 248 -3.48 -5.51 7.51
C GLN A 248 -3.69 -3.98 7.62
N SER A 249 -2.87 -3.18 6.95
CA SER A 249 -3.01 -1.73 6.91
C SER A 249 -4.37 -1.29 6.36
N LEU A 250 -4.86 -1.97 5.31
CA LEU A 250 -6.15 -1.66 4.70
C LEU A 250 -7.32 -2.00 5.63
N VAL A 251 -7.20 -3.10 6.39
CA VAL A 251 -8.17 -3.47 7.43
C VAL A 251 -8.18 -2.45 8.56
N ASP A 252 -7.02 -1.96 9.00
CA ASP A 252 -6.92 -0.95 10.04
C ASP A 252 -7.55 0.39 9.60
N GLU A 253 -7.31 0.82 8.36
CA GLU A 253 -7.93 2.01 7.80
C GLU A 253 -9.47 1.87 7.71
N LEU A 254 -9.96 0.72 7.22
CA LEU A 254 -11.39 0.40 7.17
C LEU A 254 -12.02 0.40 8.57
N ASN A 255 -11.32 -0.10 9.58
CA ASN A 255 -11.79 -0.08 10.96
C ASN A 255 -11.92 1.35 11.51
N ILE A 256 -10.97 2.22 11.19
CA ILE A 256 -11.01 3.65 11.57
C ILE A 256 -12.19 4.34 10.87
N GLN A 257 -12.37 4.13 9.56
CA GLN A 257 -13.48 4.72 8.81
C GLN A 257 -14.83 4.20 9.33
N LYS A 258 -14.94 2.91 9.63
CA LYS A 258 -16.14 2.31 10.23
C LYS A 258 -16.45 2.93 11.58
N ALA A 259 -15.46 3.11 12.45
CA ALA A 259 -15.65 3.76 13.75
C ALA A 259 -16.15 5.21 13.61
N LYS A 260 -15.61 5.96 12.63
CA LYS A 260 -16.04 7.33 12.33
C LYS A 260 -17.49 7.36 11.84
N LEU A 261 -17.85 6.49 10.89
CA LEU A 261 -19.22 6.40 10.35
C LEU A 261 -20.24 6.00 11.41
N ILE A 262 -19.88 5.10 12.35
CA ILE A 262 -20.75 4.74 13.47
C ILE A 262 -21.02 5.96 14.34
N LYS A 263 -19.98 6.74 14.67
CA LYS A 263 -20.11 7.96 15.47
C LYS A 263 -20.96 9.03 14.79
N GLU A 264 -20.77 9.24 13.48
CA GLU A 264 -21.59 10.17 12.69
C GLU A 264 -23.05 9.72 12.63
N LYS A 265 -23.30 8.41 12.46
CA LYS A 265 -24.65 7.84 12.49
C LYS A 265 -25.33 8.06 13.84
N GLU A 266 -24.63 7.85 14.95
CA GLU A 266 -25.16 8.09 16.30
C GLU A 266 -25.52 9.58 16.50
N GLN A 267 -24.66 10.50 16.07
CA GLN A 267 -24.94 11.94 16.15
C GLN A 267 -26.17 12.34 15.32
N LEU A 268 -26.31 11.80 14.10
CA LEU A 268 -27.47 12.06 13.25
C LEU A 268 -28.76 11.49 13.84
N LEU A 269 -28.70 10.32 14.50
CA LEU A 269 -29.86 9.76 15.20
C LEU A 269 -30.32 10.65 16.36
N ILE A 270 -29.39 11.12 17.19
CA ILE A 270 -29.70 12.04 18.31
C ILE A 270 -30.28 13.36 17.78
N ALA A 271 -29.70 13.91 16.71
CA ALA A 271 -30.22 15.13 16.09
C ALA A 271 -31.65 14.93 15.56
N ASN A 272 -31.92 13.80 14.90
CA ASN A 272 -33.27 13.47 14.42
C ASN A 272 -34.28 13.32 15.56
N GLU A 273 -33.92 12.66 16.66
CA GLU A 273 -34.78 12.55 17.84
C GLU A 273 -35.11 13.95 18.40
N SER A 274 -34.11 14.83 18.53
CA SER A 274 -34.30 16.21 18.98
C SER A 274 -35.19 17.03 18.02
N HIS A 275 -35.03 16.87 16.70
CA HIS A 275 -35.89 17.52 15.72
C HIS A 275 -37.35 17.02 15.82
N LEU A 276 -37.57 15.73 16.03
CA LEU A 276 -38.91 15.16 16.21
C LEU A 276 -39.60 15.74 17.46
N ASP A 277 -38.86 15.89 18.56
CA ASP A 277 -39.37 16.51 19.78
C ASP A 277 -39.73 17.98 19.57
N THR A 278 -38.89 18.72 18.82
CA THR A 278 -39.14 20.12 18.44
C THR A 278 -40.40 20.23 17.58
N ILE A 279 -40.58 19.37 16.58
CA ILE A 279 -41.77 19.34 15.73
C ILE A 279 -43.02 19.04 16.58
N LYS A 280 -42.90 18.12 17.55
CA LYS A 280 -44.00 17.76 18.44
C LYS A 280 -44.43 18.94 19.32
N THR A 281 -43.48 19.68 19.88
CA THR A 281 -43.75 20.91 20.65
C THR A 281 -44.37 21.99 19.79
N LEU A 282 -43.78 22.30 18.64
CA LEU A 282 -44.32 23.28 17.69
C LEU A 282 -45.77 22.95 17.27
N LYS A 283 -46.09 21.67 17.08
CA LYS A 283 -47.45 21.23 16.76
C LYS A 283 -48.45 21.47 17.90
N ILE A 284 -48.01 21.34 19.15
CA ILE A 284 -48.82 21.66 20.34
C ILE A 284 -49.05 23.17 20.40
N ASP A 285 -48.00 23.97 20.26
CA ASP A 285 -48.05 25.43 20.30
C ASP A 285 -48.96 26.01 19.20
N LEU A 286 -48.91 25.44 18.00
CA LEU A 286 -49.79 25.83 16.90
C LEU A 286 -51.26 25.52 17.24
N LYS A 287 -51.53 24.41 17.92
CA LYS A 287 -52.89 24.04 18.33
C LYS A 287 -53.42 25.00 19.40
N THR A 288 -52.61 25.38 20.39
CA THR A 288 -52.97 26.36 21.43
C THR A 288 -53.13 27.76 20.85
N LEU A 289 -52.26 28.20 19.94
CA LEU A 289 -52.43 29.49 19.25
C LEU A 289 -53.73 29.52 18.46
N LYS A 290 -54.05 28.46 17.70
CA LYS A 290 -55.33 28.36 16.98
C LYS A 290 -56.56 28.39 17.90
N SER A 291 -56.52 27.79 19.08
CA SER A 291 -57.64 27.86 20.03
C SER A 291 -57.78 29.25 20.66
N THR A 292 -56.67 29.92 20.96
CA THR A 292 -56.66 31.25 21.60
C THR A 292 -57.06 32.36 20.61
N THR A 293 -56.90 32.11 19.31
CA THR A 293 -57.27 33.06 18.23
C THR A 293 -58.72 32.89 17.77
N LYS A 294 -59.55 32.05 18.41
CA LYS A 294 -61.00 32.03 18.14
C LYS A 294 -61.61 33.34 18.66
N ILE A 295 -61.91 34.25 17.74
CA ILE A 295 -62.51 35.54 18.05
C ILE A 295 -63.98 35.33 18.41
N GLU A 296 -64.32 35.49 19.69
CA GLU A 296 -65.70 35.45 20.18
C GLU A 296 -66.30 36.86 20.16
N LEU A 297 -67.20 37.10 19.19
CA LEU A 297 -68.03 38.32 19.14
C LEU A 297 -69.34 38.06 19.90
N SER A 298 -69.88 39.09 20.56
CA SER A 298 -71.22 39.01 21.14
C SER A 298 -72.30 38.93 20.06
N ASP A 299 -73.48 38.40 20.37
CA ASP A 299 -74.55 38.29 19.38
C ASP A 299 -74.98 39.66 18.82
N ARG A 300 -74.95 40.70 19.67
CA ARG A 300 -75.18 42.08 19.23
C ARG A 300 -74.10 42.59 18.28
N GLN A 301 -72.84 42.23 18.49
CA GLN A 301 -71.74 42.59 17.58
C GLN A 301 -71.84 41.85 16.24
N LYS A 302 -72.27 40.59 16.24
CA LYS A 302 -72.54 39.81 15.03
C LYS A 302 -73.69 40.42 14.23
N GLU A 303 -74.76 40.84 14.90
CA GLU A 303 -75.88 41.54 14.28
C GLU A 303 -75.46 42.89 13.66
N VAL A 304 -74.69 43.72 14.38
CA VAL A 304 -74.10 44.96 13.84
C VAL A 304 -73.26 44.70 12.59
N LEU A 305 -72.46 43.63 12.59
CA LEU A 305 -71.69 43.23 11.41
C LEU A 305 -72.58 42.72 10.26
N GLY A 306 -73.68 42.03 10.55
CA GLY A 306 -74.65 41.58 9.54
C GLY A 306 -75.33 42.75 8.83
N TYR A 307 -75.81 43.76 9.57
CA TYR A 307 -76.35 45.00 8.99
C TYR A 307 -75.29 45.76 8.20
N LEU A 308 -74.04 45.75 8.66
CA LEU A 308 -72.93 46.35 7.94
C LEU A 308 -72.64 45.65 6.61
N VAL A 309 -72.78 44.32 6.53
CA VAL A 309 -72.63 43.59 5.26
C VAL A 309 -73.73 43.96 4.27
N HIS A 310 -74.98 44.06 4.75
CA HIS A 310 -76.13 44.34 3.89
C HIS A 310 -76.16 45.78 3.35
N PHE A 311 -75.90 46.76 4.22
CA PHE A 311 -76.04 48.19 3.89
C PHE A 311 -74.71 48.91 3.66
N GLY A 312 -73.56 48.31 4.04
CA GLY A 312 -72.28 49.02 4.13
C GLY A 312 -71.72 49.57 2.82
N SER A 313 -72.17 49.06 1.67
CA SER A 313 -71.74 49.55 0.35
C SER A 313 -72.48 50.80 -0.13
N TYR A 314 -73.68 51.08 0.39
CA TYR A 314 -74.52 52.19 -0.10
C TYR A 314 -75.15 53.07 0.98
N LYS A 315 -75.03 52.70 2.27
CA LYS A 315 -75.43 53.54 3.41
C LYS A 315 -74.24 53.93 4.29
N SER A 316 -74.32 55.13 4.86
CA SER A 316 -73.45 55.65 5.90
C SER A 316 -73.73 54.98 7.26
N TYR A 317 -72.78 55.02 8.19
CA TYR A 317 -72.98 54.44 9.53
C TYR A 317 -74.17 55.05 10.28
N THR A 318 -74.50 56.30 10.02
CA THR A 318 -75.66 56.99 10.60
C THR A 318 -76.98 56.43 10.06
N GLU A 319 -77.05 56.13 8.77
CA GLU A 319 -78.23 55.53 8.14
C GLU A 319 -78.39 54.06 8.56
N ILE A 320 -77.29 53.32 8.70
CA ILE A 320 -77.35 51.93 9.19
C ILE A 320 -77.82 51.87 10.65
N ALA A 321 -77.38 52.81 11.49
CA ALA A 321 -77.87 52.91 12.87
C ALA A 321 -79.38 53.12 12.94
N GLN A 322 -79.95 53.91 12.01
CA GLN A 322 -81.39 54.13 11.90
C GLN A 322 -82.14 52.85 11.49
N GLU A 323 -81.64 52.09 10.51
CA GLU A 323 -82.20 50.79 10.11
C GLU A 323 -82.16 49.76 11.24
N MET A 324 -81.14 49.84 12.11
CA MET A 324 -81.02 49.00 13.30
C MET A 324 -81.84 49.50 14.50
N HIS A 325 -82.55 50.63 14.35
CA HIS A 325 -83.26 51.32 15.44
C HIS A 325 -82.40 51.58 16.69
N ILE A 326 -81.12 51.95 16.49
CA ILE A 326 -80.21 52.35 17.57
C ILE A 326 -79.65 53.75 17.38
N SER A 327 -79.10 54.32 18.46
CA SER A 327 -78.39 55.58 18.36
C SER A 327 -77.13 55.44 17.51
N THR A 328 -76.79 56.52 16.79
CA THR A 328 -75.57 56.61 15.98
C THR A 328 -74.32 56.35 16.81
N ASP A 329 -74.29 56.86 18.04
CA ASP A 329 -73.18 56.65 18.99
C ASP A 329 -73.10 55.19 19.46
N GLY A 330 -74.24 54.53 19.65
CA GLY A 330 -74.30 53.10 19.99
C GLY A 330 -73.75 52.22 18.86
N PHE A 331 -74.12 52.51 17.61
CA PHE A 331 -73.59 51.82 16.45
C PHE A 331 -72.08 52.04 16.31
N GLN A 332 -71.60 53.28 16.42
CA GLN A 332 -70.17 53.59 16.36
C GLN A 332 -69.36 52.94 17.48
N THR A 333 -69.92 52.86 18.69
CA THR A 333 -69.29 52.18 19.84
C THR A 333 -69.09 50.70 19.56
N HIS A 334 -70.11 50.01 19.02
CA HIS A 334 -69.97 48.61 18.63
C HIS A 334 -68.95 48.43 17.51
N ILE A 335 -68.96 49.27 16.48
CA ILE A 335 -67.96 49.24 15.40
C ILE A 335 -66.55 49.43 15.95
N HIS A 336 -66.33 50.36 16.88
CA HIS A 336 -65.03 50.54 17.52
C HIS A 336 -64.61 49.30 18.31
N GLN A 337 -65.50 48.72 19.13
CA GLN A 337 -65.20 47.53 19.92
C GLN A 337 -64.84 46.35 19.00
N ILE A 338 -65.59 46.14 17.92
CA ILE A 338 -65.32 45.10 16.93
C ILE A 338 -63.97 45.33 16.24
N LYS A 339 -63.68 46.56 15.80
CA LYS A 339 -62.37 46.90 15.20
C LYS A 339 -61.22 46.60 16.16
N LYS A 340 -61.39 46.88 17.45
CA LYS A 340 -60.40 46.58 18.49
C LYS A 340 -60.20 45.07 18.68
N ILE A 341 -61.28 44.29 18.69
CA ILE A 341 -61.23 42.82 18.81
C ILE A 341 -60.58 42.18 17.56
N LEU A 342 -60.83 42.74 16.38
CA LEU A 342 -60.30 42.26 15.11
C LEU A 342 -58.94 42.88 14.73
N ASN A 343 -58.37 43.74 15.58
CA ASN A 343 -57.16 44.53 15.30
C ASN A 343 -57.19 45.29 13.95
N ILE A 344 -58.35 45.81 13.55
CA ILE A 344 -58.54 46.58 12.32
C ILE A 344 -58.27 48.07 12.59
N SER A 345 -57.38 48.68 11.82
CA SER A 345 -57.06 50.11 11.87
C SER A 345 -56.83 50.70 10.47
N GLY A 346 -56.99 52.02 10.31
CA GLY A 346 -56.81 52.73 9.04
C GLY A 346 -58.11 53.11 8.30
N ALA A 347 -57.94 53.81 7.17
CA ALA A 347 -59.04 54.38 6.37
C ALA A 347 -59.97 53.30 5.77
N ASP A 348 -59.44 52.11 5.44
CA ASP A 348 -60.18 51.00 4.83
C ASP A 348 -60.92 50.13 5.86
N GLY A 349 -60.99 50.58 7.12
CA GLY A 349 -61.54 49.78 8.22
C GLY A 349 -63.02 49.43 8.06
N LYS A 350 -63.79 50.10 7.19
CA LYS A 350 -65.18 49.72 6.88
C LYS A 350 -65.23 48.49 5.96
N GLU A 351 -64.39 48.45 4.94
CA GLU A 351 -64.35 47.36 3.96
C GLU A 351 -63.81 46.07 4.58
N GLN A 352 -62.80 46.17 5.44
CA GLN A 352 -62.25 45.01 6.16
C GLN A 352 -63.28 44.37 7.10
N LEU A 353 -64.14 45.17 7.74
CA LEU A 353 -65.23 44.65 8.56
C LEU A 353 -66.30 43.94 7.71
N ILE A 354 -66.64 44.48 6.55
CA ILE A 354 -67.59 43.87 5.61
C ILE A 354 -67.04 42.53 5.09
N ALA A 355 -65.77 42.48 4.69
CA ALA A 355 -65.12 41.26 4.22
C ALA A 355 -65.07 40.18 5.32
N PHE A 356 -64.69 40.56 6.54
CA PHE A 356 -64.67 39.65 7.68
C PHE A 356 -66.07 39.11 8.01
N ALA A 357 -67.08 39.97 8.01
CA ALA A 357 -68.45 39.60 8.33
C ALA A 357 -69.10 38.72 7.25
N ARG A 358 -68.78 38.93 5.97
CA ARG A 358 -69.20 38.07 4.85
C ARG A 358 -68.53 36.70 4.93
N ALA A 359 -67.23 36.65 5.23
CA ALA A 359 -66.50 35.38 5.36
C ALA A 359 -67.00 34.49 6.51
N ASN A 360 -67.54 35.10 7.58
CA ASN A 360 -68.09 34.38 8.74
C ASN A 360 -69.63 34.21 8.69
N ASN A 361 -70.25 34.59 7.57
CA ASN A 361 -71.70 34.61 7.35
C ASN A 361 -72.49 35.17 8.54
N PHE A 362 -72.25 36.45 8.87
CA PHE A 362 -72.97 37.14 9.94
C PHE A 362 -74.33 37.72 9.52
N LEU A 363 -74.69 37.65 8.24
CA LEU A 363 -76.03 38.03 7.74
C LEU A 363 -77.14 37.24 8.44
N LYS A 364 -76.90 35.97 8.76
CA LYS A 364 -77.83 35.10 9.52
C LYS A 364 -78.25 35.61 10.91
N TYR A 365 -77.53 36.58 11.47
CA TYR A 365 -77.87 37.20 12.76
C TYR A 365 -78.77 38.43 12.59
N THR A 366 -79.26 38.68 11.37
CA THR A 366 -80.19 39.76 11.03
C THR A 366 -81.50 39.17 10.50
N SER A 367 -82.51 40.02 10.32
CA SER A 367 -83.79 39.64 9.72
C SER A 367 -83.76 39.58 8.18
N PHE A 368 -82.57 39.69 7.57
CA PHE A 368 -82.41 39.64 6.11
C PHE A 368 -82.07 38.21 5.68
N ASP A 369 -82.77 37.70 4.67
CA ASP A 369 -82.45 36.40 4.06
C ASP A 369 -81.21 36.51 3.16
N ASP A 370 -80.37 35.46 3.17
CA ASP A 370 -79.19 35.30 2.30
C ASP A 370 -79.64 35.16 0.83
N HIS A 371 -79.98 36.28 0.19
CA HIS A 371 -80.13 36.37 -1.26
C HIS A 371 -79.16 37.42 -1.81
N ALA A 372 -77.93 36.94 -2.07
CA ALA A 372 -77.03 37.46 -3.09
C ALA A 372 -76.24 36.30 -3.68
#